data_AF-A0A7W8DMV5-F1
#
_entry.id   AF-A0A7W8DMV5-F1
#
_cell.length_a   1.000
_cell.length_b   1.000
_cell.length_c   1.000
_cell.angle_alpha   90.00
_cell.angle_beta   90.00
_cell.angle_gamma   90.00
#
_symmetry.space_group_name_H-M   'P 1'
#
loop_
_entity.id
_entity.type
_entity.pdbx_description
1 polymer ?
#
loop_
_entity_poly.entity_id
_entity_poly.type
_entity_poly.pdbx_seq_one_letter_code
_entity_poly.pdbx_strand_id
1 'polypeptide(L)'
;MNDDLLRETEHFLHEQIPLTRAMGVKVESYDGGTLVITAPLEPNHNHLGTAFGGSLSAIATLTGYSLLWLMLGDRTAHIVIRESTIRYRRPVRGLIRAFCQPPDGATIREFKKLFAEAGKARLNLQVTIQEEGQICVEFSGEFVAIK
;
A
#
# COMPACT_ATOMS: atom_id res chain seq x y z
N MET A 1 -14.64 0.47 -14.19
CA MET A 1 -13.88 0.32 -12.93
C MET A 1 -14.92 0.12 -11.84
N ASN A 2 -14.74 -0.83 -10.92
CA ASN A 2 -15.77 -1.09 -9.91
C ASN A 2 -15.62 -0.10 -8.74
N ASP A 3 -16.25 1.07 -8.86
CA ASP A 3 -16.19 2.13 -7.84
C ASP A 3 -16.61 1.62 -6.45
N ASP A 4 -17.47 0.61 -6.39
CA ASP A 4 -17.90 -0.02 -5.15
C ASP A 4 -16.73 -0.72 -4.44
N LEU A 5 -15.87 -1.42 -5.18
CA LEU A 5 -14.69 -2.09 -4.60
C LEU A 5 -13.71 -1.08 -3.98
N LEU A 6 -13.53 0.09 -4.61
CA LEU A 6 -12.64 1.13 -4.09
C LEU A 6 -13.18 1.67 -2.76
N ARG A 7 -14.49 1.96 -2.70
CA ARG A 7 -15.16 2.45 -1.49
C ARG A 7 -15.16 1.42 -0.37
N GLU A 8 -15.45 0.15 -0.68
CA GLU A 8 -15.39 -0.94 0.29
C GLU A 8 -13.98 -1.10 0.87
N THR A 9 -12.96 -1.04 0.01
CA THR A 9 -11.56 -1.12 0.44
C THR A 9 -11.19 0.05 1.34
N GLU A 10 -11.51 1.29 0.94
CA GLU A 10 -11.26 2.49 1.74
C GLU A 10 -11.95 2.40 3.11
N HIS A 11 -13.23 1.99 3.12
CA HIS A 11 -13.99 1.82 4.35
C HIS A 11 -13.34 0.77 5.27
N PHE A 12 -12.98 -0.39 4.73
CA PHE A 12 -12.27 -1.44 5.48
C PHE A 12 -10.98 -0.91 6.11
N LEU A 13 -10.13 -0.21 5.33
CA LEU A 13 -8.88 0.35 5.84
C LEU A 13 -9.13 1.36 6.97
N HIS A 14 -10.16 2.19 6.81
CA HIS A 14 -10.58 3.17 7.81
C HIS A 14 -11.11 2.55 9.10
N GLU A 15 -11.83 1.43 9.02
CA GLU A 15 -12.34 0.71 10.19
C GLU A 15 -11.23 -0.05 10.92
N GLN A 16 -10.41 -0.79 10.18
CA GLN A 16 -9.41 -1.68 10.77
C GLN A 16 -8.12 -0.96 11.16
N ILE A 17 -7.82 0.18 10.54
CA ILE A 17 -6.59 0.95 10.77
C ILE A 17 -6.97 2.42 10.98
N PRO A 18 -7.35 2.82 12.21
CA PRO A 18 -7.88 4.17 12.48
C PRO A 18 -6.98 5.33 12.03
N LEU A 19 -5.65 5.12 12.03
CA LEU A 19 -4.68 6.10 11.55
C LEU A 19 -4.95 6.55 10.11
N THR A 20 -5.49 5.67 9.26
CA THR A 20 -5.78 6.00 7.85
C THR A 20 -6.81 7.11 7.71
N ARG A 21 -7.78 7.22 8.64
CA ARG A 21 -8.74 8.33 8.69
C ARG A 21 -8.04 9.65 9.01
N ALA A 22 -7.19 9.65 10.03
CA ALA A 22 -6.45 10.84 10.44
C ALA A 22 -5.49 11.34 9.35
N MET A 23 -4.91 10.41 8.58
CA MET A 23 -4.04 10.73 7.45
C MET A 23 -4.82 11.15 6.18
N GLY A 24 -6.15 11.03 6.16
CA GLY A 24 -6.98 11.34 4.99
C GLY A 24 -6.72 10.41 3.79
N VAL A 25 -6.38 9.14 4.07
CA VAL A 25 -6.12 8.13 3.04
C VAL A 25 -7.33 7.94 2.15
N LYS A 26 -7.11 7.84 0.83
CA LYS A 26 -8.12 7.43 -0.14
C LYS A 26 -7.62 6.34 -1.07
N VAL A 27 -8.50 5.44 -1.47
CA VAL A 27 -8.22 4.46 -2.52
C VAL A 27 -8.58 5.10 -3.87
N GLU A 28 -7.58 5.63 -4.57
CA GLU A 28 -7.81 6.43 -5.78
C GLU A 28 -8.19 5.57 -6.99
N SER A 29 -7.45 4.48 -7.22
CA SER A 29 -7.73 3.59 -8.36
C SER A 29 -7.13 2.20 -8.15
N TYR A 30 -7.79 1.20 -8.72
CA TYR A 30 -7.27 -0.15 -8.88
C TYR A 30 -7.76 -0.72 -10.22
N ASP A 31 -6.82 -1.06 -11.09
CA ASP A 31 -7.11 -1.55 -12.45
C ASP A 31 -7.08 -3.09 -12.58
N GLY A 32 -7.00 -3.80 -11.45
CA GLY A 32 -6.79 -5.25 -11.39
C GLY A 32 -5.32 -5.65 -11.28
N GLY A 33 -4.39 -4.71 -11.49
CA GLY A 33 -2.97 -4.87 -11.24
C GLY A 33 -2.45 -3.78 -10.32
N THR A 34 -2.36 -2.55 -10.83
CA THR A 34 -1.79 -1.40 -10.12
C THR A 34 -2.81 -0.83 -9.15
N LEU A 35 -2.42 -0.72 -7.87
CA LEU A 35 -3.15 0.03 -6.85
C LEU A 35 -2.53 1.41 -6.66
N VAL A 36 -3.39 2.43 -6.56
CA VAL A 36 -2.99 3.79 -6.20
C VAL A 36 -3.73 4.25 -4.95
N ILE A 37 -2.98 4.62 -3.92
CA ILE A 37 -3.47 5.23 -2.69
C ILE A 37 -3.01 6.68 -2.63
N THR A 38 -3.90 7.56 -2.19
CA THR A 38 -3.59 8.99 -1.99
C THR A 38 -3.79 9.43 -0.55
N ALA A 39 -3.12 10.51 -0.15
CA ALA A 39 -3.39 11.21 1.09
C ALA A 39 -3.05 12.72 0.94
N PRO A 40 -3.86 13.63 1.48
CA PRO A 40 -3.59 15.06 1.44
C PRO A 40 -2.33 15.42 2.23
N LEU A 41 -1.64 16.48 1.82
CA LEU A 41 -0.45 16.97 2.53
C LEU A 41 -0.78 17.48 3.93
N GLU A 42 -1.90 18.20 4.09
CA GLU A 42 -2.23 18.96 5.30
C GLU A 42 -2.10 18.15 6.61
N PRO A 43 -2.71 16.95 6.77
CA PRO A 43 -2.51 16.15 7.98
C PRO A 43 -1.19 15.38 8.02
N ASN A 44 -0.43 15.39 6.93
CA ASN A 44 0.78 14.59 6.72
C ASN A 44 2.04 15.44 6.58
N HIS A 45 2.01 16.74 6.86
CA HIS A 45 3.17 17.62 6.69
C HIS A 45 4.14 17.53 7.89
N ASN A 46 5.38 17.95 7.65
CA ASN A 46 6.40 18.16 8.67
C ASN A 46 6.71 19.65 8.83
N HIS A 47 7.61 19.98 9.76
CA HIS A 47 8.03 21.35 10.05
C HIS A 47 8.63 22.15 8.87
N LEU A 48 8.94 21.50 7.74
CA LEU A 48 9.43 22.13 6.51
C LEU A 48 8.31 22.35 5.47
N GLY A 49 7.05 22.09 5.80
CA GLY A 49 5.93 22.19 4.86
C GLY A 49 5.93 21.12 3.77
N THR A 50 6.61 20.00 3.99
CA THR A 50 6.66 18.84 3.08
C THR A 50 6.11 17.60 3.78
N ALA A 51 5.83 16.53 3.06
CA ALA A 51 5.30 15.31 3.67
C ALA A 51 6.28 14.73 4.71
N PHE A 52 5.76 14.39 5.88
CA PHE A 52 6.49 13.75 6.95
C PHE A 52 6.96 12.34 6.54
N GLY A 53 8.22 12.02 6.81
CA GLY A 53 8.79 10.72 6.48
C GLY A 53 8.01 9.54 7.08
N GLY A 54 7.54 9.67 8.32
CA GLY A 54 6.69 8.65 8.94
C GLY A 54 5.34 8.48 8.22
N SER A 55 4.72 9.57 7.76
CA SER A 55 3.50 9.51 6.95
C SER A 55 3.75 8.81 5.61
N LEU A 56 4.83 9.16 4.92
CA LEU A 56 5.23 8.52 3.66
C LEU A 56 5.47 7.01 3.85
N SER A 57 6.14 6.61 4.93
CA SER A 57 6.38 5.20 5.27
C SER A 57 5.07 4.45 5.56
N ALA A 58 4.17 5.06 6.34
CA ALA A 58 2.88 4.46 6.67
C ALA A 58 2.00 4.29 5.42
N ILE A 59 1.92 5.30 4.56
CA ILE A 59 1.16 5.24 3.30
C ILE A 59 1.77 4.20 2.36
N ALA A 60 3.10 4.14 2.23
CA ALA A 60 3.75 3.13 1.39
C ALA A 60 3.47 1.71 1.90
N THR A 61 3.59 1.48 3.20
CA THR A 61 3.26 0.20 3.85
C THR A 61 1.80 -0.18 3.61
N LEU A 62 0.88 0.76 3.81
CA LEU A 62 -0.55 0.56 3.60
C LEU A 62 -0.87 0.21 2.14
N THR A 63 -0.18 0.82 1.18
CA THR A 63 -0.37 0.55 -0.25
C THR A 63 0.04 -0.87 -0.60
N GLY A 64 1.19 -1.35 -0.10
CA GLY A 64 1.61 -2.74 -0.28
C GLY A 64 0.64 -3.74 0.39
N TYR A 65 0.26 -3.48 1.64
CA TYR A 65 -0.74 -4.27 2.37
C TYR A 65 -2.05 -4.38 1.59
N SER A 66 -2.56 -3.26 1.10
CA SER A 66 -3.87 -3.18 0.43
C SER A 66 -3.87 -3.91 -0.90
N LEU A 67 -2.78 -3.83 -1.66
CA LEU A 67 -2.64 -4.61 -2.89
C LEU A 67 -2.67 -6.12 -2.59
N LEU A 68 -1.92 -6.58 -1.59
CA LEU A 68 -1.92 -7.99 -1.22
C LEU A 68 -3.31 -8.46 -0.76
N TRP A 69 -3.99 -7.64 0.03
CA TRP A 69 -5.35 -7.90 0.51
C TRP A 69 -6.35 -8.05 -0.65
N LEU A 70 -6.29 -7.15 -1.63
CA LEU A 70 -7.11 -7.23 -2.85
C LEU A 70 -6.76 -8.47 -3.69
N MET A 71 -5.47 -8.78 -3.87
CA MET A 71 -4.99 -9.91 -4.66
C MET A 71 -5.37 -11.27 -4.08
N LEU A 72 -5.42 -11.38 -2.75
CA LEU A 72 -5.84 -12.59 -2.05
C LEU A 72 -7.35 -12.81 -2.19
N GLY A 73 -8.16 -11.76 -2.03
CA GLY A 73 -9.62 -11.87 -2.02
C GLY A 73 -10.21 -12.68 -0.86
N ASP A 74 -9.35 -13.28 -0.03
CA ASP A 74 -9.69 -13.98 1.19
C ASP A 74 -9.79 -12.98 2.34
N ARG A 75 -11.01 -12.72 2.81
CA ARG A 75 -11.28 -11.73 3.88
C ARG A 75 -11.02 -12.28 5.29
N THR A 76 -10.73 -13.57 5.41
CA THR A 76 -10.32 -14.19 6.68
C THR A 76 -8.81 -14.15 6.88
N ALA A 77 -8.04 -13.94 5.80
CA ALA A 77 -6.60 -13.84 5.87
C ALA A 77 -6.13 -12.59 6.63
N HIS A 78 -5.18 -12.79 7.54
CA HIS A 78 -4.43 -11.74 8.19
C HIS A 78 -3.15 -11.45 7.41
N ILE A 79 -2.85 -10.17 7.19
CA ILE A 79 -1.61 -9.73 6.55
C ILE A 79 -0.83 -8.88 7.54
N VAL A 80 0.45 -9.22 7.68
CA VAL A 80 1.39 -8.44 8.50
C VAL A 80 2.61 -8.08 7.67
N ILE A 81 3.24 -6.96 7.97
CA ILE A 81 4.56 -6.63 7.43
C ILE A 81 5.64 -7.27 8.32
N ARG A 82 6.60 -7.98 7.71
CA ARG A 82 7.73 -8.60 8.42
C ARG A 82 8.93 -7.66 8.48
N GLU A 83 9.26 -7.05 7.36
CA GLU A 83 10.37 -6.09 7.24
C GLU A 83 10.13 -5.13 6.07
N SER A 84 10.75 -3.95 6.12
CA SER A 84 10.72 -2.99 5.03
C SER A 84 11.99 -2.16 4.93
N THR A 85 12.34 -1.76 3.71
CA THR A 85 13.33 -0.73 3.43
C THR A 85 12.66 0.42 2.68
N ILE A 86 12.96 1.66 3.08
CA ILE A 86 12.47 2.87 2.45
C ILE A 86 13.62 3.82 2.11
N ARG A 87 13.57 4.42 0.92
CA ARG A 87 14.56 5.40 0.44
C ARG A 87 13.83 6.69 0.09
N TYR A 88 14.18 7.77 0.80
CA TYR A 88 13.69 9.12 0.53
C TYR A 88 14.63 9.81 -0.44
N ARG A 89 14.19 9.98 -1.69
CA ARG A 89 14.97 10.59 -2.77
C ARG A 89 14.75 12.08 -2.86
N ARG A 90 13.50 12.52 -2.68
CA ARG A 90 13.06 13.92 -2.83
C ARG A 90 11.93 14.23 -1.83
N PRO A 91 11.78 15.48 -1.39
CA PRO A 91 10.61 15.90 -0.61
C PRO A 91 9.34 15.81 -1.48
N VAL A 92 8.21 15.46 -0.86
CA VAL A 92 6.88 15.52 -1.46
C VAL A 92 6.19 16.79 -0.92
N ARG A 93 5.69 17.64 -1.82
CA ARG A 93 5.16 18.97 -1.52
C ARG A 93 3.67 19.12 -1.77
N GLY A 94 3.03 18.14 -2.40
CA GLY A 94 1.60 18.14 -2.70
C GLY A 94 0.89 16.90 -2.20
N LEU A 95 -0.15 16.50 -2.93
CA LEU A 95 -0.89 15.26 -2.69
C LEU A 95 0.08 14.07 -2.71
N ILE A 96 0.11 13.29 -1.63
CA ILE A 96 0.90 12.06 -1.57
C ILE A 96 0.18 11.04 -2.46
N ARG A 97 0.87 10.50 -3.47
CA ARG A 97 0.34 9.50 -4.39
C ARG A 97 1.26 8.30 -4.47
N ALA A 98 0.83 7.19 -3.89
CA ALA A 98 1.59 5.96 -3.75
C ALA A 98 1.08 4.87 -4.71
N PHE A 99 2.00 4.23 -5.43
CA PHE A 99 1.73 3.24 -6.46
C PHE A 99 2.33 1.90 -6.05
N CYS A 100 1.52 0.84 -6.08
CA CYS A 100 2.01 -0.53 -5.92
C CYS A 100 1.55 -1.38 -7.10
N GLN A 101 2.52 -2.05 -7.73
CA GLN A 101 2.27 -2.99 -8.81
C GLN A 101 2.52 -4.41 -8.28
N PRO A 102 1.77 -5.40 -8.80
CA PRO A 102 1.98 -6.76 -8.38
C PRO A 102 3.30 -7.27 -8.98
N PRO A 103 3.95 -8.26 -8.35
CA PRO A 103 5.10 -8.93 -8.94
C PRO A 103 4.73 -9.64 -10.24
N ASP A 104 5.72 -10.24 -10.90
CA ASP A 104 5.44 -11.04 -12.09
C ASP A 104 4.47 -12.20 -11.79
N GLY A 105 3.79 -12.67 -12.84
CA GLY A 105 2.76 -13.70 -12.69
C GLY A 105 3.27 -15.04 -12.15
N ALA A 106 4.56 -15.39 -12.31
CA ALA A 106 5.11 -16.62 -11.74
C ALA A 106 5.23 -16.48 -10.21
N THR A 107 5.74 -15.36 -9.73
CA THR A 107 5.83 -15.02 -8.31
C THR A 107 4.45 -15.02 -7.64
N ILE A 108 3.42 -14.45 -8.29
CA ILE A 108 2.04 -14.46 -7.76
C ILE A 108 1.50 -15.89 -7.65
N ARG A 109 1.70 -16.72 -8.69
CA ARG A 109 1.22 -18.11 -8.70
C ARG A 109 1.87 -18.94 -7.60
N GLU A 110 3.17 -18.79 -7.40
CA GLU A 110 3.89 -19.50 -6.34
C GLU A 110 3.41 -19.06 -4.95
N PHE A 111 3.25 -17.75 -4.73
CA PHE A 111 2.70 -17.22 -3.49
C PHE A 111 1.31 -17.80 -3.18
N LYS A 112 0.39 -17.80 -4.17
CA LYS A 112 -0.97 -18.33 -4.00
C LYS A 112 -0.98 -19.83 -3.70
N LYS A 113 -0.10 -20.60 -4.37
CA LYS A 113 0.07 -22.03 -4.11
C LYS A 113 0.51 -22.28 -2.67
N LEU A 114 1.59 -21.63 -2.23
CA LEU A 114 2.10 -21.78 -0.86
C LEU A 114 1.07 -21.36 0.19
N PHE A 115 0.34 -20.27 -0.06
CA PHE A 115 -0.71 -19.82 0.85
C PHE A 115 -1.87 -20.82 0.95
N ALA A 116 -2.26 -21.44 -0.18
CA ALA A 116 -3.29 -22.46 -0.21
C ALA A 116 -2.88 -23.71 0.58
N GLU A 117 -1.65 -24.18 0.39
CA GLU A 117 -1.10 -25.41 0.99
C GLU A 117 -0.78 -25.27 2.49
N ALA A 118 -0.10 -24.18 2.88
CA ALA A 118 0.44 -24.02 4.23
C ALA A 118 -0.37 -23.06 5.11
N GLY A 119 -1.34 -22.34 4.54
CA GLY A 119 -2.05 -21.25 5.24
C GLY A 119 -1.16 -20.05 5.59
N LYS A 120 0.08 -20.03 5.10
CA LYS A 120 1.06 -18.97 5.34
C LYS A 120 2.00 -18.83 4.15
N ALA A 121 2.14 -17.61 3.63
CA ALA A 121 3.07 -17.32 2.54
C ALA A 121 3.60 -15.89 2.64
N ARG A 122 4.71 -15.62 1.95
CA ARG A 122 5.37 -14.31 1.94
C ARG A 122 5.43 -13.74 0.54
N LEU A 123 5.32 -12.42 0.44
CA LEU A 123 5.44 -11.70 -0.82
C LEU A 123 6.16 -10.37 -0.60
N ASN A 124 7.22 -10.14 -1.37
CA ASN A 124 7.84 -8.82 -1.44
C ASN A 124 7.06 -7.94 -2.41
N LEU A 125 6.69 -6.74 -1.94
CA LEU A 125 6.01 -5.73 -2.73
C LEU A 125 6.82 -4.43 -2.75
N GLN A 126 6.83 -3.81 -3.92
CA GLN A 126 7.47 -2.51 -4.13
C GLN A 126 6.41 -1.42 -4.24
N VAL A 127 6.68 -0.29 -3.61
CA VAL A 127 5.81 0.89 -3.66
C VAL A 127 6.66 2.11 -4.01
N THR A 128 6.15 2.95 -4.90
CA THR A 128 6.75 4.26 -5.18
C THR A 128 5.79 5.37 -4.80
N ILE A 129 6.31 6.46 -4.26
CA ILE A 129 5.56 7.71 -4.11
C ILE A 129 6.12 8.69 -5.12
N GLN A 130 5.25 9.26 -5.93
CA GLN A 130 5.63 10.12 -7.05
C GLN A 130 5.00 11.50 -6.96
N GLU A 131 5.75 12.51 -7.37
CA GLU A 131 5.28 13.89 -7.52
C GLU A 131 5.78 14.41 -8.87
N GLU A 132 4.90 14.99 -9.69
CA GLU A 132 5.23 15.55 -11.01
C GLU A 132 6.00 14.58 -11.93
N GLY A 133 5.64 13.29 -11.89
CA GLY A 133 6.30 12.25 -12.69
C GLY A 133 7.69 11.83 -12.19
N GLN A 134 8.13 12.32 -11.04
CA GLN A 134 9.39 11.94 -10.41
C GLN A 134 9.16 11.02 -9.22
N ILE A 135 10.01 10.00 -9.08
CA ILE A 135 10.01 9.14 -7.88
C ILE A 135 10.64 9.93 -6.72
N CYS A 136 9.85 10.16 -5.67
CA CYS A 136 10.28 10.83 -4.44
C CYS A 136 10.63 9.83 -3.34
N VAL A 137 9.92 8.71 -3.28
CA VAL A 137 10.15 7.63 -2.32
C VAL A 137 10.09 6.28 -3.01
N GLU A 138 11.01 5.40 -2.64
CA GLU A 138 11.00 3.98 -3.00
C GLU A 138 10.88 3.15 -1.72
N PHE A 139 9.95 2.20 -1.71
CA PHE A 139 9.69 1.31 -0.59
C PHE A 139 9.69 -0.14 -1.08
N SER A 140 10.29 -1.04 -0.31
CA SER A 140 10.20 -2.49 -0.49
C SER A 140 9.83 -3.12 0.84
N GLY A 141 8.74 -3.87 0.88
CA GLY A 141 8.26 -4.55 2.09
C GLY A 141 8.03 -6.04 1.84
N GLU A 142 8.46 -6.88 2.78
CA GLU A 142 8.05 -8.28 2.84
C GLU A 142 6.78 -8.39 3.67
N PHE A 143 5.70 -8.80 3.03
CA PHE A 143 4.41 -9.05 3.66
C PHE A 143 4.21 -10.55 3.86
N VAL A 144 3.55 -10.91 4.95
CA VAL A 144 3.21 -12.29 5.29
C VAL A 144 1.69 -12.39 5.40
N ALA A 145 1.09 -13.24 4.58
CA ALA A 145 -0.31 -13.62 4.69
C ALA A 145 -0.44 -14.88 5.55
N ILE A 146 -1.44 -14.92 6.41
CA ILE A 146 -1.73 -16.02 7.35
C ILE A 146 -3.26 -16.24 7.34
N LYS A 147 -3.72 -17.48 7.22
CA LYS A 147 -5.15 -17.83 7.38
C LYS A 147 -5.59 -17.75 8.84
#